data_AF-A0A527H742-F1
#
_entry.id   AF-A0A527H742-F1
#
_cell.length_a   1.000
_cell.length_b   1.000
_cell.length_c   1.000
_cell.angle_alpha   90.00
_cell.angle_beta   90.00
_cell.angle_gamma   90.00
#
_symmetry.space_group_name_H-M   'P 1'
#
loop_
_entity.id
_entity.type
_entity.pdbx_description
1 polymer ?
#
loop_
_entity_poly.entity_id
_entity_poly.type
_entity_poly.pdbx_seq_one_letter_code
_entity_poly.pdbx_strand_id
1 'polypeptide(L)'
;MKALAIAATGMNAQQTNLEVIANNIANINTTGYKRARAEFSDLLYQVDRTQGVPNRSNASLVPEGVSIGLGVKTTAVRNVHTQGELTSTGNSFDLALTGRGWFQIEGADGGTLYSR
;
A
#
# COMPACT_ATOMS: atom_id res chain seq x y z
N MET A 1 -12.67 -12.61 21.31
CA MET A 1 -13.60 -11.81 20.47
C MET A 1 -12.98 -11.59 19.09
N LYS A 2 -13.36 -12.38 18.07
CA LYS A 2 -12.77 -12.28 16.71
C LYS A 2 -13.21 -11.00 15.97
N ALA A 3 -14.47 -10.61 16.10
CA ALA A 3 -15.03 -9.43 15.44
C ALA A 3 -14.29 -8.14 15.82
N LEU A 4 -13.92 -7.97 17.09
CA LEU A 4 -13.18 -6.79 17.55
C LEU A 4 -11.78 -6.72 16.94
N ALA A 5 -11.09 -7.86 16.83
CA ALA A 5 -9.77 -7.92 16.20
C ALA A 5 -9.84 -7.60 14.70
N ILE A 6 -10.82 -8.15 13.99
CA ILE A 6 -11.08 -7.84 12.58
C ILE A 6 -11.35 -6.34 12.41
N ALA A 7 -12.24 -5.77 13.23
CA ALA A 7 -12.55 -4.34 13.21
C ALA A 7 -11.32 -3.48 13.50
N ALA A 8 -10.51 -3.84 14.51
CA ALA A 8 -9.28 -3.13 14.85
C ALA A 8 -8.27 -3.14 13.70
N THR A 9 -8.06 -4.29 13.04
CA THR A 9 -7.17 -4.37 11.86
C THR A 9 -7.68 -3.50 10.71
N GLY A 10 -9.00 -3.46 10.49
CA GLY A 10 -9.62 -2.57 9.50
C GLY A 10 -9.41 -1.10 9.82
N MET A 11 -9.62 -0.68 11.08
CA MET A 11 -9.39 0.70 11.50
C MET A 11 -7.93 1.12 11.34
N ASN A 12 -6.98 0.26 11.74
CA ASN A 12 -5.54 0.54 11.57
C ASN A 12 -5.17 0.68 10.08
N ALA A 13 -5.71 -0.18 9.21
CA ALA A 13 -5.49 -0.08 7.77
C ALA A 13 -6.03 1.26 7.21
N GLN A 14 -7.21 1.69 7.65
CA GLN A 14 -7.78 2.97 7.24
C GLN A 14 -6.98 4.16 7.78
N GLN A 15 -6.48 4.08 9.02
CA GLN A 15 -5.60 5.10 9.58
C GLN A 15 -4.33 5.26 8.73
N THR A 16 -3.64 4.16 8.42
CA THR A 16 -2.45 4.20 7.55
C THR A 16 -2.78 4.77 6.16
N ASN A 17 -3.94 4.43 5.60
CA ASN A 17 -4.37 5.00 4.32
C ASN A 17 -4.51 6.53 4.39
N LEU A 18 -5.15 7.04 5.45
CA LEU A 18 -5.32 8.47 5.67
C LEU A 18 -3.98 9.18 5.88
N GLU A 19 -3.06 8.59 6.62
CA GLU A 19 -1.71 9.13 6.83
C GLU A 19 -0.94 9.25 5.50
N VAL A 20 -1.01 8.24 4.64
CA VAL A 20 -0.40 8.27 3.30
C VAL A 20 -1.04 9.34 2.41
N ILE A 21 -2.37 9.46 2.43
CA ILE A 21 -3.09 10.50 1.68
C ILE A 21 -2.70 11.90 2.19
N ALA A 22 -2.67 12.09 3.51
CA ALA A 22 -2.30 13.36 4.13
C ALA A 22 -0.87 13.77 3.74
N ASN A 23 0.08 12.82 3.77
CA ASN A 23 1.46 13.08 3.34
C ASN A 23 1.55 13.47 1.86
N ASN A 24 0.79 12.81 0.98
CA ASN A 24 0.73 13.16 -0.43
C ASN A 24 0.19 14.57 -0.66
N ILE A 25 -0.88 14.96 0.05
CA ILE A 25 -1.49 16.29 -0.05
C ILE A 25 -0.50 17.36 0.45
N ALA A 26 0.16 17.10 1.59
CA ALA A 26 1.12 18.03 2.16
C ALA A 26 2.30 18.32 1.21
N ASN A 27 2.67 17.37 0.34
CA ASN A 27 3.79 17.48 -0.58
C ASN A 27 3.37 17.69 -2.05
N ILE A 28 2.12 18.09 -2.32
CA ILE A 28 1.60 18.21 -3.68
C ILE A 28 2.40 19.20 -4.55
N ASN A 29 3.00 20.22 -3.94
CA ASN A 29 3.79 21.26 -4.63
C ASN A 29 5.30 21.03 -4.53
N THR A 30 5.75 19.91 -3.95
CA THR A 30 7.18 19.61 -3.82
C THR A 30 7.71 19.07 -5.15
N THR A 31 8.66 19.78 -5.77
CA THR A 31 9.31 19.35 -7.02
C THR A 31 9.93 17.96 -6.87
N GLY A 32 9.72 17.11 -7.88
CA GLY A 32 10.28 15.75 -7.89
C GLY A 32 9.55 14.73 -7.01
N TYR A 33 8.61 15.16 -6.15
CA TYR A 33 7.90 14.26 -5.24
C TYR A 33 7.13 13.15 -5.98
N LYS A 34 7.24 11.92 -5.47
CA LYS A 34 6.52 10.75 -5.99
C LYS A 34 5.49 10.32 -4.97
N ARG A 35 4.21 10.42 -5.36
CA ARG A 35 3.09 10.05 -4.46
C ARG A 35 3.22 8.62 -3.98
N ALA A 36 2.93 8.41 -2.71
CA ALA A 36 2.85 7.10 -2.08
C ALA A 36 1.43 6.52 -2.18
N ARG A 37 1.33 5.19 -2.17
CA ARG A 37 0.05 4.46 -2.10
C ARG A 37 0.16 3.32 -1.09
N ALA A 38 -0.80 3.23 -0.17
CA ALA A 38 -0.95 2.09 0.72
C ALA A 38 -1.57 0.89 -0.03
N GLU A 39 -1.01 -0.29 0.17
CA GLU A 39 -1.52 -1.56 -0.34
C GLU A 39 -1.86 -2.48 0.83
N PHE A 40 -2.98 -3.20 0.69
CA PHE A 40 -3.53 -4.05 1.74
C PHE A 40 -3.70 -5.48 1.24
N SER A 41 -3.62 -6.43 2.17
CA SER A 41 -3.90 -7.84 1.91
C SER A 41 -4.75 -8.42 3.04
N ASP A 42 -5.57 -9.41 2.69
CA ASP A 42 -6.32 -10.16 3.68
C ASP A 42 -5.41 -10.99 4.59
N LEU A 43 -5.91 -11.28 5.78
CA LEU A 43 -5.32 -12.26 6.68
C LEU A 43 -5.89 -13.64 6.40
N LEU A 44 -5.22 -14.66 6.93
CA LEU A 44 -5.65 -16.06 6.78
C LEU A 44 -7.11 -16.26 7.22
N TYR A 45 -7.75 -17.24 6.63
CA TYR A 45 -9.12 -17.62 6.97
C TYR A 45 -9.11 -18.74 8.01
N GLN A 46 -9.95 -18.61 9.03
CA GLN A 46 -10.23 -19.70 9.95
C GLN A 46 -11.39 -20.52 9.41
N VAL A 47 -11.17 -21.82 9.20
CA VAL A 47 -12.21 -22.77 8.78
C VAL A 47 -12.85 -23.39 10.01
N ASP A 48 -14.10 -23.03 10.28
CA ASP A 48 -14.89 -23.63 11.37
C ASP A 48 -15.60 -24.92 10.92
N ARG A 49 -15.90 -25.04 9.61
CA ARG A 49 -16.45 -26.27 9.02
C ARG A 49 -16.01 -26.42 7.56
N THR A 50 -15.39 -27.55 7.23
CA THR A 50 -14.97 -27.85 5.86
C THR A 50 -16.15 -28.34 5.02
N GLN A 51 -16.25 -27.85 3.78
CA GLN A 51 -17.26 -28.32 2.82
C GLN A 51 -17.00 -29.78 2.42
N GLY A 52 -18.05 -30.55 2.16
CA GLY A 52 -17.91 -31.90 1.60
C GLY A 52 -17.43 -32.97 2.59
N VAL A 53 -17.41 -32.69 3.89
CA VAL A 53 -17.12 -33.69 4.93
C VAL A 53 -18.43 -34.06 5.64
N PRO A 54 -18.77 -35.34 5.83
CA PRO A 54 -19.95 -35.75 6.60
C PRO A 54 -19.82 -35.29 8.06
N ASN A 55 -20.81 -34.57 8.57
CA ASN A 55 -20.77 -34.05 9.94
C ASN A 55 -20.91 -35.16 11.01
N ARG A 56 -21.40 -36.35 10.61
CA ARG A 56 -21.49 -37.61 11.38
C ARG A 56 -21.42 -38.79 10.42
N SER A 57 -21.11 -39.99 10.93
CA SER A 57 -21.31 -41.23 10.18
C SER A 57 -22.77 -41.31 9.69
N ASN A 58 -23.00 -41.53 8.39
CA ASN A 58 -24.31 -41.50 7.71
C ASN A 58 -25.06 -40.15 7.63
N ALA A 59 -24.42 -39.00 7.86
CA ALA A 59 -25.05 -37.69 7.63
C ALA A 59 -24.78 -37.14 6.22
N SER A 60 -25.74 -36.37 5.68
CA SER A 60 -25.57 -35.64 4.42
C SER A 60 -24.33 -34.76 4.43
N LEU A 61 -23.66 -34.64 3.29
CA LEU A 61 -22.48 -33.80 3.15
C LEU A 61 -22.81 -32.35 3.51
N VAL A 62 -21.86 -31.66 4.14
CA VAL A 62 -21.97 -30.22 4.38
C VAL A 62 -21.99 -29.49 3.02
N PRO A 63 -23.10 -28.82 2.64
CA PRO A 63 -23.23 -28.19 1.31
C PRO A 63 -22.35 -26.95 1.17
N GLU A 64 -22.25 -26.15 2.23
CA GLU A 64 -21.44 -24.92 2.30
C GLU A 64 -20.56 -24.97 3.55
N GLY A 65 -19.24 -24.83 3.37
CA GLY A 65 -18.30 -24.71 4.48
C GLY A 65 -18.39 -23.34 5.17
N VAL A 66 -17.84 -23.22 6.38
CA VAL A 66 -17.76 -21.95 7.11
C VAL A 66 -16.29 -21.55 7.23
N SER A 67 -15.92 -20.47 6.54
CA SER A 67 -14.59 -19.86 6.62
C SER A 67 -14.72 -18.38 6.96
N ILE A 68 -14.03 -17.93 8.01
CA ILE A 68 -14.08 -16.57 8.52
C ILE A 68 -12.70 -15.91 8.31
N GLY A 69 -12.66 -14.82 7.55
CA GLY A 69 -11.44 -14.03 7.36
C GLY A 69 -11.00 -13.35 8.66
N LEU A 70 -9.70 -13.37 8.96
CA LEU A 70 -9.16 -12.87 10.22
C LEU A 70 -8.80 -11.37 10.21
N GLY A 71 -9.10 -10.66 9.12
CA GLY A 71 -8.91 -9.22 9.02
C GLY A 71 -8.04 -8.82 7.82
N VAL A 72 -7.39 -7.66 7.93
CA VAL A 72 -6.57 -7.05 6.88
C VAL A 72 -5.24 -6.58 7.45
N LYS A 73 -4.19 -6.52 6.64
CA LYS A 73 -2.94 -5.86 6.99
C LYS A 73 -2.46 -4.94 5.88
N THR A 74 -1.74 -3.89 6.25
CA THR A 74 -0.96 -3.09 5.30
C THR A 74 0.24 -3.92 4.85
N THR A 75 0.33 -4.18 3.55
CA THR A 75 1.40 -4.98 2.95
C THR A 75 2.58 -4.11 2.53
N ALA A 76 2.31 -2.92 1.99
CA ALA A 76 3.34 -1.99 1.58
C ALA A 76 2.80 -0.55 1.51
N VAL A 77 3.71 0.41 1.62
CA VAL A 77 3.52 1.79 1.15
C VAL A 77 4.51 2.01 0.02
N ARG A 78 4.00 2.12 -1.20
CA ARG A 78 4.83 2.17 -2.41
C ARG A 78 4.78 3.54 -3.07
N ASN A 79 5.92 3.96 -3.61
CA ASN A 79 5.98 5.16 -4.44
C ASN A 79 5.53 4.86 -5.87
N VAL A 80 4.65 5.71 -6.39
CA VAL A 80 4.13 5.64 -7.75
C VAL A 80 4.97 6.55 -8.64
N HIS A 81 5.83 5.93 -9.45
CA HIS A 81 6.80 6.62 -10.30
C HIS A 81 6.20 6.96 -11.67
N THR A 82 5.19 7.83 -11.67
CA THR A 82 4.64 8.40 -12.90
C THR A 82 5.31 9.76 -13.20
N GLN A 83 5.46 10.07 -14.48
CA GLN A 83 5.86 11.41 -14.91
C GLN A 83 4.72 12.37 -14.59
N GLY A 84 5.05 13.51 -13.99
CA GLY A 84 4.12 14.62 -13.80
C GLY A 84 4.32 15.70 -14.86
N GLU A 85 3.46 16.70 -14.82
CA GLU A 85 3.59 17.90 -15.65
C GLU A 85 4.89 18.63 -15.32
N LEU A 86 5.51 19.21 -16.36
CA LEU A 86 6.71 20.03 -16.23
C LEU A 86 6.34 21.49 -16.43
N THR A 87 6.78 22.33 -15.51
CA THR A 87 6.57 23.79 -15.58
C THR A 87 7.87 24.46 -15.97
N SER A 88 7.85 25.26 -17.04
CA SER A 88 9.00 26.09 -17.40
C SER A 88 9.18 27.22 -16.39
N THR A 89 10.38 27.32 -15.81
CA THR A 89 10.71 28.38 -14.84
C THR A 89 11.44 29.57 -15.47
N GLY A 90 12.02 29.39 -16.66
CA GLY A 90 12.82 30.41 -17.35
C GLY A 90 14.24 30.59 -16.82
N ASN A 91 14.63 29.85 -15.77
CA ASN A 91 16.00 29.83 -15.25
C ASN A 91 16.85 28.80 -16.02
N SER A 92 18.06 29.20 -16.43
CA SER A 92 18.97 28.33 -17.18
C SER A 92 19.51 27.14 -16.37
N PHE A 93 19.45 27.21 -15.05
CA PHE A 93 19.96 26.17 -14.15
C PHE A 93 18.87 25.21 -13.64
N ASP A 94 17.61 25.44 -14.01
CA ASP A 94 16.52 24.55 -13.63
C ASP A 94 16.38 23.48 -14.71
N LEU A 95 16.74 22.24 -14.35
CA LEU A 95 16.72 21.10 -15.26
C LEU A 95 15.67 20.08 -14.80
N ALA A 96 14.98 19.49 -15.75
CA ALA A 96 14.03 18.41 -15.52
C ALA A 96 14.29 17.23 -16.44
N LEU A 97 14.04 16.01 -15.96
CA LEU A 97 14.15 14.78 -16.75
C LEU A 97 12.79 14.37 -17.32
N THR A 98 12.72 14.24 -18.64
CA THR A 98 11.60 13.63 -19.36
C THR A 98 11.89 12.16 -19.60
N GLY A 99 10.98 11.28 -19.16
CA GLY A 99 11.14 9.83 -19.28
C GLY A 99 11.68 9.19 -18.01
N ARG A 100 12.35 8.03 -18.11
CA ARG A 100 12.89 7.30 -16.95
C ARG A 100 14.32 7.76 -16.65
N GLY A 101 14.66 7.86 -15.37
CA GLY A 101 15.99 8.29 -14.93
C GLY A 101 15.93 9.13 -13.67
N TRP A 102 17.13 9.34 -13.11
CA TRP A 102 17.41 10.14 -11.92
C TRP A 102 18.68 10.94 -12.17
N PHE A 103 18.77 12.14 -11.58
CA PHE A 103 20.02 12.87 -11.48
C PHE A 103 20.88 12.23 -10.39
N GLN A 104 22.15 12.06 -10.67
CA GLN A 104 23.14 11.64 -9.68
C GLN A 104 23.78 12.89 -9.07
N ILE A 105 23.85 12.95 -7.73
CA ILE A 105 24.51 14.02 -7.00
C ILE A 105 25.48 13.44 -5.97
N GLU A 106 26.56 14.17 -5.70
CA GLU A 106 27.51 13.81 -4.64
C GLU A 106 27.05 14.45 -3.32
N GLY A 107 26.85 13.62 -2.30
CA GLY A 107 26.52 14.02 -0.95
C GLY A 107 27.71 14.67 -0.25
N ALA A 108 27.44 15.39 0.84
CA ALA A 108 28.50 16.06 1.62
C ALA A 108 29.52 15.08 2.23
N ASP A 109 29.16 13.80 2.36
CA ASP A 109 29.99 12.70 2.81
C ASP A 109 30.75 12.00 1.68
N GLY A 110 30.63 12.49 0.42
CA GLY A 110 31.17 11.84 -0.78
C GLY A 110 30.31 10.69 -1.30
N GLY A 111 29.15 10.41 -0.67
CA GLY A 111 28.22 9.38 -1.11
C GLY A 111 27.48 9.75 -2.39
N THR A 112 27.08 8.77 -3.19
CA THR A 112 26.23 9.01 -4.36
C THR A 112 24.75 9.01 -3.95
N LEU A 113 24.04 10.09 -4.24
CA LEU A 113 22.59 10.23 -4.03
C LEU A 113 21.87 10.42 -5.37
N TYR A 114 20.56 10.18 -5.37
CA TYR A 114 19.71 10.30 -6.55
C TYR A 114 18.54 11.25 -6.30
N SER A 115 18.25 12.13 -7.26
CA SER A 115 17.15 13.11 -7.18
C SER A 115 16.40 13.29 -8.52
N ARG A 116 15.22 13.90 -8.46
CA ARG A 116 14.28 14.06 -9.57
C ARG A 116 13.70 15.46 -9.64
#